data_AF-A0A358R360-F1
#
_entry.id   AF-A0A358R360-F1
#
_cell.length_a   1.000
_cell.length_b   1.000
_cell.length_c   1.000
_cell.angle_alpha   90.00
_cell.angle_beta   90.00
_cell.angle_gamma   90.00
#
_symmetry.space_group_name_H-M   'P 1'
#
loop_
_entity.id
_entity.type
_entity.pdbx_description
1 polymer ?
#
loop_
_entity_poly.entity_id
_entity_poly.type
_entity_poly.pdbx_seq_one_letter_code
_entity_poly.pdbx_strand_id
1 'polypeptide(L)'
;MAVSRSGAGHRLRQGWNRVCLVAGRPARQTLRLMRFLITGFVVFFSPLIVWLILAVNRELIHYIVNARWAGFIAPDALRTMREDVNSRWFVSGFNEAALGGLLTLYGVIVTVWYYHSVRQQEVVEKRLFVIDELLEELKKNKKMLDALAADRRFLCETSGELFPDGTDELMVFHTRAWQRLGADVAMLPRILHLKLSVLYSCLMDCGATGDYQRRRATIDRLPDIITELQRYRRRLN
;
A
#
# COMPACT_ATOMS: atom_id res chain seq x y z
N MET A 1 -37.87 -2.23 28.20
CA MET A 1 -36.73 -1.51 28.80
C MET A 1 -35.44 -2.23 28.44
N ALA A 2 -34.36 -1.47 28.21
CA ALA A 2 -33.27 -1.76 27.29
C ALA A 2 -32.35 -2.95 27.65
N VAL A 3 -32.01 -3.75 26.64
CA VAL A 3 -31.07 -4.88 26.71
C VAL A 3 -29.64 -4.36 26.53
N SER A 4 -28.83 -4.52 27.57
CA SER A 4 -27.39 -4.22 27.60
C SER A 4 -26.60 -5.21 26.73
N ARG A 5 -26.09 -4.74 25.58
CA ARG A 5 -25.07 -5.43 24.76
C ARG A 5 -24.00 -4.43 24.33
N SER A 6 -23.03 -4.11 25.19
CA SER A 6 -21.85 -3.32 24.76
C SER A 6 -20.55 -3.54 25.55
N GLY A 7 -20.41 -4.64 26.32
CA GLY A 7 -19.24 -4.83 27.20
C GLY A 7 -18.04 -5.59 26.59
N ALA A 8 -18.27 -6.50 25.64
CA ALA A 8 -17.24 -7.47 25.25
C ALA A 8 -16.23 -6.96 24.20
N GLY A 9 -16.67 -6.14 23.24
CA GLY A 9 -15.81 -5.63 22.16
C GLY A 9 -14.75 -4.62 22.62
N HIS A 10 -15.04 -3.85 23.68
CA HIS A 10 -14.13 -2.82 24.19
C HIS A 10 -12.95 -3.39 24.98
N ARG A 11 -13.14 -4.49 25.72
CA ARG A 11 -12.05 -5.15 26.48
C ARG A 11 -11.06 -5.87 25.57
N LEU A 12 -11.54 -6.49 24.49
CA LEU A 12 -10.65 -7.10 23.47
C LEU A 12 -9.82 -6.04 22.75
N ARG A 13 -10.41 -4.90 22.35
CA ARG A 13 -9.65 -3.80 21.74
C ARG A 13 -8.60 -3.19 22.69
N GLN A 14 -8.91 -3.07 23.99
CA GLN A 14 -7.97 -2.54 24.98
C GLN A 14 -6.81 -3.50 25.28
N GLY A 15 -7.05 -4.81 25.30
CA GLY A 15 -5.98 -5.82 25.45
C GLY A 15 -4.98 -5.79 24.29
N TRP A 16 -5.46 -5.71 23.05
CA TRP A 16 -4.60 -5.65 21.86
C TRP A 16 -3.79 -4.36 21.78
N ASN A 17 -4.35 -3.22 22.22
CA ASN A 17 -3.61 -1.95 22.27
C ASN A 17 -2.49 -1.95 23.32
N ARG A 18 -2.68 -2.66 24.45
CA ARG A 18 -1.63 -2.82 25.47
C ARG A 18 -0.50 -3.74 25.01
N VAL A 19 -0.83 -4.84 24.31
CA VAL A 19 0.19 -5.72 23.69
C VAL A 19 0.96 -4.98 22.60
N CYS A 20 0.29 -4.13 21.81
CA CYS A 20 0.95 -3.29 20.79
C CYS A 20 1.88 -2.21 21.38
N LEU A 21 1.66 -1.75 22.61
CA LEU A 21 2.49 -0.73 23.27
C LEU A 21 3.80 -1.30 23.80
N VAL A 22 3.80 -2.56 24.27
CA VAL A 22 4.97 -3.22 24.86
C VAL A 22 5.87 -3.88 23.79
N ALA A 23 5.30 -4.26 22.65
CA ALA A 23 6.05 -4.90 21.59
C ALA A 23 6.80 -3.86 20.73
N GLY A 24 8.14 -3.90 20.73
CA GLY A 24 9.00 -2.98 19.99
C GLY A 24 8.70 -2.91 18.48
N ARG A 25 9.30 -1.93 17.78
CA ARG A 25 9.14 -1.70 16.33
C ARG A 25 9.11 -2.97 15.44
N PRO A 26 9.96 -4.01 15.65
CA PRO A 26 9.89 -5.23 14.82
C PRO A 26 8.63 -6.06 15.06
N ALA A 27 8.14 -6.13 16.30
CA ALA A 27 6.96 -6.92 16.64
C ALA A 27 5.66 -6.34 16.06
N ARG A 28 5.59 -5.01 15.88
CA ARG A 28 4.47 -4.37 15.17
C ARG A 28 4.47 -4.67 13.67
N GLN A 29 5.64 -4.84 13.06
CA GLN A 29 5.74 -5.23 11.65
C GLN A 29 5.34 -6.69 11.45
N THR A 30 5.81 -7.59 12.31
CA THR A 30 5.42 -9.01 12.24
C THR A 30 3.93 -9.21 12.50
N LEU A 31 3.32 -8.49 13.45
CA LEU A 31 1.87 -8.55 13.69
C LEU A 31 1.03 -8.06 12.49
N ARG A 32 1.49 -7.02 11.79
CA ARG A 32 0.81 -6.56 10.57
C ARG A 32 0.91 -7.57 9.45
N LEU A 33 2.07 -8.22 9.31
CA LEU A 33 2.32 -9.23 8.29
C LEU A 33 1.54 -10.52 8.58
N MET A 34 1.53 -10.97 9.83
CA MET A 34 0.65 -12.04 10.32
C MET A 34 -0.82 -11.74 10.04
N ARG A 35 -1.29 -10.53 10.36
CA ARG A 35 -2.67 -10.13 10.10
C ARG A 35 -3.00 -10.18 8.62
N PHE A 36 -2.10 -9.69 7.76
CA PHE A 36 -2.26 -9.72 6.31
C PHE A 36 -2.33 -11.17 5.80
N LEU A 37 -1.42 -12.03 6.26
CA LEU A 37 -1.41 -13.46 5.94
C LEU A 37 -2.70 -14.16 6.37
N ILE A 38 -3.16 -13.92 7.60
CA ILE A 38 -4.40 -14.50 8.12
C ILE A 38 -5.60 -14.02 7.29
N THR A 39 -5.70 -12.73 6.98
CA THR A 39 -6.79 -12.24 6.12
C THR A 39 -6.70 -12.81 4.70
N GLY A 40 -5.50 -12.94 4.13
CA GLY A 40 -5.31 -13.56 2.81
C GLY A 40 -5.74 -15.03 2.82
N PHE A 41 -5.36 -15.76 3.86
CA PHE A 41 -5.77 -17.16 4.07
C PHE A 41 -7.29 -17.26 4.22
N VAL A 42 -7.91 -16.43 5.07
CA VAL A 42 -9.37 -16.46 5.27
C VAL A 42 -10.12 -16.15 3.98
N VAL A 43 -9.65 -15.20 3.16
CA VAL A 43 -10.28 -14.88 1.87
C VAL A 43 -10.13 -16.04 0.87
N PHE A 44 -8.95 -16.64 0.77
CA PHE A 44 -8.71 -17.79 -0.12
C PHE A 44 -9.47 -19.05 0.30
N PHE A 45 -9.58 -19.30 1.61
CA PHE A 45 -10.30 -20.45 2.16
C PHE A 45 -11.80 -20.16 2.37
N SER A 46 -12.27 -18.94 2.10
CA SER A 46 -13.68 -18.55 2.21
C SER A 46 -14.61 -19.49 1.42
N PRO A 47 -14.31 -19.90 0.18
CA PRO A 47 -15.15 -20.86 -0.54
C PRO A 47 -15.20 -22.22 0.16
N LEU A 48 -14.10 -22.72 0.72
CA LEU A 48 -14.09 -23.97 1.49
C LEU A 48 -14.95 -23.89 2.75
N ILE A 49 -14.94 -22.75 3.44
CA ILE A 49 -15.80 -22.51 4.60
C ILE A 49 -17.27 -22.48 4.18
N VAL A 50 -17.61 -21.80 3.08
CA VAL A 50 -18.97 -21.76 2.53
C VAL A 50 -19.45 -23.16 2.11
N TRP A 51 -18.58 -23.95 1.47
CA TRP A 51 -18.89 -25.34 1.13
C TRP A 51 -19.16 -26.19 2.38
N LEU A 52 -18.34 -26.05 3.41
CA LEU A 52 -18.51 -26.78 4.66
C LEU A 52 -19.82 -26.41 5.36
N ILE A 53 -20.19 -25.12 5.36
CA ILE A 53 -21.49 -24.66 5.89
C ILE A 53 -22.65 -25.25 5.07
N LEU A 54 -22.55 -25.25 3.74
CA LEU A 54 -23.57 -25.84 2.86
C LEU A 54 -23.70 -27.35 3.07
N ALA A 55 -22.59 -28.07 3.22
CA ALA A 55 -22.58 -29.50 3.50
C ALA A 55 -23.21 -29.80 4.88
N VAL A 56 -22.86 -29.05 5.92
CA VAL A 56 -23.47 -29.17 7.26
C VAL A 56 -24.96 -28.85 7.21
N ASN A 57 -25.37 -27.82 6.48
CA ASN A 57 -26.79 -27.48 6.29
C ASN A 57 -27.55 -28.60 5.59
N ARG A 58 -26.95 -29.25 4.58
CA ARG A 58 -27.55 -30.42 3.91
C ARG A 58 -27.80 -31.57 4.88
N GLU A 59 -26.79 -31.91 5.69
CA GLU A 59 -26.91 -32.98 6.70
C GLU A 59 -27.94 -32.62 7.80
N LEU A 60 -28.01 -31.36 8.21
CA LEU A 60 -29.05 -30.87 9.13
C LEU A 60 -30.45 -31.03 8.55
N ILE A 61 -30.66 -30.70 7.27
CA ILE A 61 -31.95 -30.88 6.61
C ILE A 61 -32.32 -32.37 6.57
N HIS A 62 -31.40 -33.25 6.20
CA HIS A 62 -31.62 -34.71 6.25
C HIS A 62 -31.96 -35.19 7.67
N TYR A 63 -31.27 -34.68 8.70
CA TYR A 63 -31.52 -35.04 10.09
C TYR A 63 -32.91 -34.59 10.57
N ILE A 64 -33.29 -33.33 10.27
CA ILE A 64 -34.58 -32.75 10.67
C ILE A 64 -35.74 -33.48 9.99
N VAL A 65 -35.62 -33.78 8.69
CA VAL A 65 -36.68 -34.43 7.91
C VAL A 65 -36.85 -35.91 8.30
N ASN A 66 -35.80 -36.58 8.77
CA ASN A 66 -35.87 -37.95 9.29
C ASN A 66 -36.16 -38.02 10.81
N ALA A 67 -36.24 -36.89 11.52
CA ALA A 67 -36.47 -36.88 12.95
C ALA A 67 -37.90 -37.35 13.30
N ARG A 68 -38.02 -38.29 14.23
CA ARG A 68 -39.31 -38.90 14.63
C ARG A 68 -40.34 -37.88 15.15
N TRP A 69 -39.88 -36.78 15.73
CA TRP A 69 -40.73 -35.72 16.28
C TRP A 69 -41.21 -34.72 15.21
N ALA A 70 -40.55 -34.62 14.06
CA ALA A 70 -40.95 -33.70 13.00
C ALA A 70 -42.32 -34.10 12.42
N GLY A 71 -42.57 -35.40 12.26
CA GLY A 71 -43.85 -35.94 11.77
C GLY A 71 -45.08 -35.57 12.60
N PHE A 72 -44.91 -35.06 13.83
CA PHE A 72 -46.01 -34.58 14.68
C PHE A 72 -46.45 -33.14 14.36
N ILE A 73 -45.60 -32.33 13.71
CA ILE A 73 -45.85 -30.88 13.54
C ILE A 73 -46.58 -30.59 12.22
N ALA A 74 -46.21 -31.27 11.13
CA ALA A 74 -46.82 -31.12 9.81
C ALA A 74 -46.65 -32.40 8.95
N PRO A 75 -47.54 -33.40 9.11
CA PRO A 75 -47.33 -34.75 8.57
C PRO A 75 -47.29 -34.81 7.04
N ASP A 76 -48.18 -34.10 6.34
CA ASP A 76 -48.27 -34.17 4.87
C ASP A 76 -47.12 -33.41 4.20
N ALA A 77 -46.75 -32.23 4.71
CA ALA A 77 -45.66 -31.42 4.19
C ALA A 77 -44.28 -32.07 4.42
N LEU A 78 -44.09 -32.75 5.56
CA LEU A 78 -42.83 -33.45 5.86
C LEU A 78 -42.72 -34.78 5.12
N ARG A 79 -43.84 -35.41 4.76
CA ARG A 79 -43.83 -36.66 3.98
C ARG A 79 -43.37 -36.40 2.54
N THR A 80 -43.90 -35.36 1.90
CA THR A 80 -43.43 -34.93 0.56
C THR A 80 -41.98 -34.43 0.61
N MET A 81 -41.61 -33.62 1.61
CA MET A 81 -40.21 -33.21 1.82
C MET A 81 -39.27 -34.40 2.00
N ARG A 82 -39.70 -35.46 2.70
CA ARG A 82 -38.89 -36.64 2.96
C ARG A 82 -38.64 -37.49 1.72
N GLU A 83 -39.62 -37.57 0.84
CA GLU A 83 -39.49 -38.25 -0.45
C GLU A 83 -38.53 -37.46 -1.37
N ASP A 84 -38.66 -36.14 -1.42
CA ASP A 84 -37.79 -35.27 -2.22
C ASP A 84 -36.34 -35.22 -1.69
N VAL A 85 -36.14 -35.04 -0.39
CA VAL A 85 -34.80 -34.91 0.22
C VAL A 85 -34.01 -36.22 0.16
N ASN A 86 -34.66 -37.39 0.24
CA ASN A 86 -33.99 -38.68 0.09
C ASN A 86 -33.76 -39.10 -1.38
N SER A 87 -34.24 -38.32 -2.34
CA SER A 87 -34.00 -38.62 -3.75
C SER A 87 -32.53 -38.36 -4.13
N ARG A 88 -31.97 -39.23 -5.00
CA ARG A 88 -30.62 -39.00 -5.56
C ARG A 88 -30.55 -37.70 -6.38
N TRP A 89 -31.69 -37.28 -6.94
CA TRP A 89 -31.83 -36.04 -7.69
C TRP A 89 -31.61 -34.81 -6.82
N PHE A 90 -32.15 -34.77 -5.60
CA PHE A 90 -31.93 -33.67 -4.67
C PHE A 90 -30.46 -33.54 -4.26
N VAL A 91 -29.79 -34.65 -3.94
CA VAL A 91 -28.38 -34.65 -3.55
C VAL A 91 -27.48 -34.20 -4.72
N SER A 92 -27.76 -34.69 -5.93
CA SER A 92 -27.03 -34.29 -7.13
C SER A 92 -27.24 -32.81 -7.46
N GLY A 93 -28.50 -32.34 -7.47
CA GLY A 93 -28.83 -30.95 -7.77
C GLY A 93 -28.30 -29.96 -6.73
N PHE A 94 -28.33 -30.32 -5.44
CA PHE A 94 -27.74 -29.50 -4.37
C PHE A 94 -26.21 -29.39 -4.54
N ASN A 95 -25.53 -30.50 -4.80
CA ASN A 95 -24.08 -30.50 -4.97
C ASN A 95 -23.67 -29.70 -6.22
N GLU A 96 -24.40 -29.85 -7.32
CA GLU A 96 -24.15 -29.11 -8.56
C GLU A 96 -24.37 -27.60 -8.39
N ALA A 97 -25.48 -27.21 -7.75
CA ALA A 97 -25.75 -25.81 -7.43
C ALA A 97 -24.72 -25.22 -6.44
N ALA A 98 -24.33 -25.97 -5.41
CA ALA A 98 -23.31 -25.56 -4.46
C ALA A 98 -21.94 -25.39 -5.13
N LEU A 99 -21.54 -26.32 -6.00
CA LEU A 99 -20.30 -26.24 -6.78
C LEU A 99 -20.32 -25.05 -7.75
N GLY A 100 -21.44 -24.80 -8.43
CA GLY A 100 -21.62 -23.62 -9.28
C GLY A 100 -21.52 -22.31 -8.49
N GLY A 101 -22.15 -22.24 -7.32
CA GLY A 101 -22.04 -21.10 -6.39
C GLY A 101 -20.61 -20.88 -5.87
N LEU A 102 -19.87 -21.95 -5.62
CA LEU A 102 -18.47 -21.87 -5.19
C LEU A 102 -17.54 -21.42 -6.31
N LEU A 103 -17.75 -21.92 -7.52
CA LEU A 103 -16.98 -21.52 -8.70
C LEU A 103 -17.15 -20.02 -8.97
N THR A 104 -18.39 -19.52 -8.91
CA THR A 104 -18.68 -18.10 -9.11
C THR A 104 -18.07 -17.23 -8.01
N LEU A 105 -18.18 -17.63 -6.73
CA LEU A 105 -17.52 -16.95 -5.60
C LEU A 105 -16.00 -16.91 -5.78
N TYR A 106 -15.40 -18.02 -6.18
CA TYR A 106 -13.96 -18.08 -6.46
C TYR A 106 -13.58 -17.16 -7.62
N GLY A 107 -14.36 -17.12 -8.69
CA GLY A 107 -14.16 -16.19 -9.81
C GLY A 107 -14.18 -14.72 -9.36
N VAL A 108 -15.10 -14.33 -8.47
CA VAL A 108 -15.16 -12.97 -7.92
C VAL A 108 -13.90 -12.65 -7.09
N ILE A 109 -13.45 -13.59 -6.24
CA ILE A 109 -12.24 -13.39 -5.43
C ILE A 109 -11.02 -13.20 -6.32
N VAL A 110 -10.84 -14.05 -7.33
CA VAL A 110 -9.70 -13.99 -8.26
C VAL A 110 -9.72 -12.70 -9.07
N THR A 111 -10.87 -12.29 -9.59
CA THR A 111 -10.98 -11.05 -10.38
C THR A 111 -10.70 -9.79 -9.55
N VAL A 112 -11.22 -9.71 -8.33
CA VAL A 112 -10.92 -8.60 -7.40
C VAL A 112 -9.43 -8.60 -7.04
N TRP A 113 -8.85 -9.77 -6.76
CA TRP A 113 -7.43 -9.89 -6.45
C TRP A 113 -6.55 -9.48 -7.63
N TYR A 114 -6.86 -9.95 -8.83
CA TYR A 114 -6.17 -9.58 -10.06
C TYR A 114 -6.25 -8.07 -10.32
N TYR A 115 -7.43 -7.48 -10.21
CA TYR A 115 -7.59 -6.04 -10.37
C TYR A 115 -6.77 -5.26 -9.35
N HIS A 116 -6.77 -5.71 -8.09
CA HIS A 116 -5.97 -5.10 -7.04
C HIS A 116 -4.46 -5.26 -7.28
N SER A 117 -3.98 -6.42 -7.74
CA SER A 117 -2.56 -6.65 -8.00
C SER A 117 -2.06 -5.80 -9.17
N VAL A 118 -2.80 -5.74 -10.27
CA VAL A 118 -2.45 -4.91 -11.44
C VAL A 118 -2.39 -3.44 -11.05
N ARG A 119 -3.41 -2.94 -10.33
CA ARG A 119 -3.43 -1.56 -9.87
C ARG A 119 -2.27 -1.22 -8.92
N GLN A 120 -1.87 -2.16 -8.06
CA GLN A 120 -0.69 -1.96 -7.21
C GLN A 120 0.60 -1.92 -8.02
N GLN A 121 0.75 -2.80 -9.00
CA GLN A 121 1.90 -2.82 -9.90
C GLN A 121 2.02 -1.50 -10.67
N GLU A 122 0.94 -1.03 -11.29
CA GLU A 122 0.93 0.25 -12.01
C GLU A 122 1.36 1.43 -11.13
N VAL A 123 0.90 1.47 -9.87
CA VAL A 123 1.26 2.55 -8.93
C VAL A 123 2.74 2.45 -8.53
N VAL A 124 3.25 1.24 -8.33
CA VAL A 124 4.67 1.02 -8.00
C VAL A 124 5.56 1.39 -9.19
N GLU A 125 5.20 0.99 -10.40
CA GLU A 125 5.91 1.33 -11.64
C GLU A 125 5.96 2.84 -11.88
N LYS A 126 4.81 3.53 -11.75
CA LYS A 126 4.74 5.00 -11.85
C LYS A 126 5.64 5.68 -10.81
N ARG A 127 5.65 5.19 -9.57
CA ARG A 127 6.54 5.72 -8.52
C ARG A 127 8.00 5.48 -8.83
N LEU A 128 8.36 4.30 -9.31
CA LEU A 128 9.73 3.98 -9.70
C LEU A 128 10.20 4.86 -10.86
N PHE A 129 9.34 5.07 -11.85
CA PHE A 129 9.60 5.99 -12.97
C PHE A 129 9.89 7.42 -12.48
N VAL A 130 9.03 7.97 -11.62
CA VAL A 130 9.23 9.30 -11.02
C VAL A 130 10.55 9.38 -10.25
N ILE A 131 10.87 8.35 -9.46
CA ILE A 131 12.12 8.31 -8.67
C ILE A 131 13.35 8.26 -9.58
N ASP A 132 13.30 7.48 -10.66
CA ASP A 132 14.43 7.30 -11.56
C ASP A 132 14.71 8.55 -12.38
N GLU A 133 13.66 9.21 -12.89
CA GLU A 133 13.77 10.49 -13.59
C GLU A 133 14.35 11.58 -12.67
N LEU A 134 13.83 11.69 -11.43
CA LEU A 134 14.35 12.65 -10.44
C LEU A 134 15.79 12.33 -10.03
N LEU A 135 16.14 11.04 -9.87
CA LEU A 135 17.50 10.64 -9.54
C LEU A 135 18.48 10.98 -10.67
N GLU A 136 18.07 10.84 -11.92
CA GLU A 136 18.91 11.20 -13.06
C GLU A 136 19.18 12.71 -13.11
N GLU A 137 18.15 13.53 -12.91
CA GLU A 137 18.29 14.98 -12.84
C GLU A 137 19.13 15.43 -11.64
N LEU A 138 18.87 14.90 -10.45
CA LEU A 138 19.65 15.22 -9.25
C LEU A 138 21.12 14.79 -9.39
N LYS A 139 21.42 13.68 -10.09
CA LYS A 139 22.81 13.29 -10.38
C LYS A 139 23.48 14.28 -11.34
N LYS A 140 22.76 14.83 -12.32
CA LYS A 140 23.29 15.89 -13.21
C LYS A 140 23.60 17.15 -12.41
N ASN A 141 22.69 17.57 -11.52
CA ASN A 141 22.91 18.71 -10.63
C ASN A 141 24.04 18.47 -9.63
N LYS A 142 24.19 17.24 -9.13
CA LYS A 142 25.33 16.88 -8.28
C LYS A 142 26.65 17.05 -9.02
N LYS A 143 26.76 16.55 -10.26
CA LYS A 143 27.98 16.71 -11.07
C LYS A 143 28.31 18.18 -11.31
N MET A 144 27.29 19.02 -11.53
CA MET A 144 27.48 20.48 -11.63
C MET A 144 28.00 21.04 -10.31
N LEU A 145 27.42 20.67 -9.17
CA LEU A 145 27.87 21.10 -7.85
C LEU A 145 29.32 20.66 -7.55
N ASP A 146 29.67 19.42 -7.89
CA ASP A 146 31.03 18.89 -7.73
C ASP A 146 32.04 19.67 -8.61
N ALA A 147 31.63 20.07 -9.83
CA ALA A 147 32.45 20.90 -10.72
C ALA A 147 32.66 22.31 -10.17
N LEU A 148 31.62 22.91 -9.58
CA LEU A 148 31.68 24.23 -8.94
C LEU A 148 32.52 24.22 -7.68
N ALA A 149 32.47 23.15 -6.89
CA ALA A 149 33.29 22.99 -5.70
C ALA A 149 34.78 22.77 -6.03
N ALA A 150 35.09 22.19 -7.19
CA ALA A 150 36.45 21.97 -7.66
C ALA A 150 37.13 23.24 -8.19
N ASP A 151 36.35 24.22 -8.64
CA ASP A 151 36.87 25.47 -9.15
C ASP A 151 37.28 26.40 -7.98
N ARG A 152 38.59 26.62 -7.82
CA ARG A 152 39.20 27.36 -6.70
C ARG A 152 38.70 28.80 -6.57
N ARG A 153 38.15 29.39 -7.64
CA ARG A 153 37.56 30.74 -7.62
C ARG A 153 36.37 30.84 -6.66
N PHE A 154 35.67 29.74 -6.40
CA PHE A 154 34.50 29.70 -5.51
C PHE A 154 34.84 29.55 -4.01
N LEU A 155 36.08 29.20 -3.66
CA LEU A 155 36.51 29.00 -2.27
C LEU A 155 37.13 30.26 -1.63
N CYS A 156 37.54 31.23 -2.45
CA CYS A 156 38.25 32.44 -1.99
C CYS A 156 37.37 33.54 -1.36
N GLU A 157 36.03 33.45 -1.40
CA GLU A 157 35.20 34.49 -0.74
C GLU A 157 35.11 34.33 0.79
N THR A 158 35.63 33.23 1.35
CA THR A 158 35.71 33.06 2.81
C THR A 158 36.75 34.00 3.46
N SER A 159 37.60 34.66 2.65
CA SER A 159 38.60 35.63 3.11
C SER A 159 38.27 37.06 2.69
N GLY A 160 37.02 37.52 2.83
CA GLY A 160 36.68 38.95 2.98
C GLY A 160 37.10 39.93 1.87
N GLU A 161 37.59 39.45 0.73
CA GLU A 161 37.91 40.28 -0.43
C GLU A 161 36.78 40.18 -1.44
N LEU A 162 35.96 41.23 -1.46
CA LEU A 162 34.94 41.48 -2.46
C LEU A 162 35.64 41.53 -3.83
N PHE A 163 35.49 40.51 -4.67
CA PHE A 163 35.92 40.62 -6.07
C PHE A 163 35.10 41.73 -6.74
N PRO A 164 35.73 42.77 -7.30
CA PRO A 164 35.04 43.73 -8.13
C PRO A 164 34.87 43.13 -9.53
N ASP A 165 33.64 43.14 -10.01
CA ASP A 165 33.24 43.03 -11.41
C ASP A 165 33.55 41.74 -12.19
N GLY A 166 32.47 41.16 -12.72
CA GLY A 166 32.45 40.93 -14.17
C GLY A 166 32.73 39.52 -14.69
N THR A 167 32.08 38.51 -14.14
CA THR A 167 31.43 37.45 -14.94
C THR A 167 30.48 36.69 -14.03
N ASP A 168 29.22 37.13 -13.96
CA ASP A 168 28.12 36.27 -13.53
C ASP A 168 28.01 35.13 -14.55
N GLU A 169 28.83 34.09 -14.38
CA GLU A 169 28.65 32.86 -15.12
C GLU A 169 27.27 32.32 -14.76
N LEU A 170 26.38 32.31 -15.77
CA LEU A 170 24.99 31.90 -15.64
C LEU A 170 24.95 30.44 -15.14
N MET A 171 24.74 30.25 -13.84
CA MET A 171 24.54 28.93 -13.27
C MET A 171 23.11 28.52 -13.55
N VAL A 172 22.92 27.52 -14.41
CA VAL A 172 21.59 26.95 -14.66
C VAL A 172 21.57 25.51 -14.22
N PHE A 173 20.96 25.27 -13.06
CA PHE A 173 20.67 23.92 -12.59
C PHE A 173 19.52 23.30 -13.41
N HIS A 174 19.56 21.98 -13.56
CA HIS A 174 18.52 21.24 -14.27
C HIS A 174 17.30 21.03 -13.36
N THR A 175 16.14 21.54 -13.79
CA THR A 175 14.88 21.45 -13.02
C THR A 175 13.68 21.02 -13.88
N ARG A 176 13.95 20.58 -15.12
CA ARG A 176 12.92 20.29 -16.12
C ARG A 176 12.11 19.04 -15.76
N ALA A 177 12.74 18.01 -15.21
CA ALA A 177 12.07 16.80 -14.76
C ALA A 177 11.10 17.12 -13.63
N TRP A 178 11.50 17.94 -12.65
CA TRP A 178 10.60 18.39 -11.58
C TRP A 178 9.34 19.08 -12.12
N GLN A 179 9.50 20.01 -13.07
CA GLN A 179 8.38 20.72 -13.69
C GLN A 179 7.52 19.80 -14.56
N ARG A 180 8.13 18.88 -15.31
CA ARG A 180 7.43 17.92 -16.19
C ARG A 180 6.64 16.87 -15.41
N LEU A 181 7.20 16.37 -14.31
CA LEU A 181 6.57 15.34 -13.48
C LEU A 181 5.41 15.94 -12.66
N GLY A 182 5.49 17.21 -12.27
CA GLY A 182 4.38 17.98 -11.70
C GLY A 182 3.61 17.22 -10.61
N ALA A 183 2.36 16.85 -10.90
CA ALA A 183 1.49 16.13 -9.97
C ALA A 183 1.95 14.70 -9.63
N ASP A 184 2.70 14.04 -10.51
CA ASP A 184 3.19 12.66 -10.29
C ASP A 184 4.23 12.61 -9.16
N VAL A 185 4.90 13.72 -8.89
CA VAL A 185 5.82 13.87 -7.75
C VAL A 185 5.07 13.74 -6.41
N ALA A 186 3.79 14.08 -6.35
CA ALA A 186 2.95 13.93 -5.15
C ALA A 186 2.74 12.46 -4.75
N MET A 187 3.10 11.50 -5.61
CA MET A 187 3.11 10.07 -5.27
C MET A 187 4.24 9.69 -4.30
N LEU A 188 5.23 10.56 -4.11
CA LEU A 188 6.32 10.37 -3.15
C LEU A 188 5.83 10.55 -1.70
N PRO A 189 6.53 9.95 -0.72
CA PRO A 189 6.26 10.21 0.69
C PRO A 189 6.33 11.71 1.00
N ARG A 190 5.37 12.22 1.76
CA ARG A 190 5.22 13.65 2.08
C ARG A 190 6.52 14.34 2.50
N ILE A 191 7.34 13.67 3.31
CA ILE A 191 8.62 14.22 3.79
C ILE A 191 9.62 14.40 2.64
N LEU A 192 9.73 13.40 1.76
CA LEU A 192 10.60 13.46 0.59
C LEU A 192 10.12 14.53 -0.40
N HIS A 193 8.82 14.58 -0.66
CA HIS A 193 8.22 15.61 -1.50
C HIS A 193 8.56 17.02 -0.99
N LEU A 194 8.39 17.28 0.31
CA LEU A 194 8.68 18.59 0.91
C LEU A 194 10.17 18.97 0.80
N LYS A 195 11.07 18.01 1.07
CA LYS A 195 12.52 18.25 0.92
C LYS A 195 12.88 18.59 -0.52
N LEU A 196 12.33 17.82 -1.48
CA LEU A 196 12.56 18.06 -2.90
C LEU A 196 11.95 19.38 -3.35
N SER A 197 10.75 19.75 -2.91
CA SER A 197 10.14 21.03 -3.30
C SER A 197 10.96 22.23 -2.84
N VAL A 198 11.53 22.17 -1.64
CA VAL A 198 12.43 23.23 -1.11
C VAL A 198 13.75 23.25 -1.88
N LEU A 199 14.31 22.09 -2.18
CA LEU A 199 15.53 21.99 -2.99
C LEU A 199 15.31 22.57 -4.39
N TYR A 200 14.25 22.14 -5.07
CA TYR A 200 13.95 22.57 -6.44
C TYR A 200 13.55 24.03 -6.54
N SER A 201 12.88 24.62 -5.55
CA SER A 201 12.69 26.08 -5.52
C SER A 201 14.03 26.81 -5.39
N CYS A 202 14.94 26.30 -4.57
CA CYS A 202 16.28 26.86 -4.43
C CYS A 202 17.12 26.72 -5.70
N LEU A 203 16.98 25.61 -6.43
CA LEU A 203 17.68 25.39 -7.71
C LEU A 203 17.10 26.25 -8.84
N MET A 204 15.78 26.47 -8.87
CA MET A 204 15.13 27.31 -9.88
C MET A 204 15.46 28.79 -9.73
N ASP A 205 15.62 29.26 -8.50
CA ASP A 205 15.97 30.67 -8.21
C ASP A 205 17.47 30.95 -8.30
N CYS A 206 18.31 29.92 -8.47
CA CYS A 206 19.76 30.07 -8.51
C CYS A 206 20.21 30.33 -9.94
N GLY A 207 20.32 31.61 -10.32
CA GLY A 207 20.80 32.03 -11.64
C GLY A 207 22.25 32.52 -11.65
N ALA A 208 22.77 32.94 -10.50
CA ALA A 208 24.11 33.47 -10.33
C ALA A 208 24.89 32.76 -9.21
N THR A 209 26.20 32.93 -9.21
CA THR A 209 27.12 32.36 -8.22
C THR A 209 26.86 32.88 -6.80
N GLY A 210 26.48 34.16 -6.66
CA GLY A 210 26.09 34.75 -5.37
C GLY A 210 24.81 34.16 -4.77
N ASP A 211 23.85 33.73 -5.61
CA ASP A 211 22.62 33.09 -5.14
C ASP A 211 22.89 31.69 -4.58
N TYR A 212 23.83 30.98 -5.20
CA TYR A 212 24.29 29.68 -4.71
C TYR A 212 24.84 29.80 -3.29
N GLN A 213 25.70 30.77 -3.02
CA GLN A 213 26.29 30.94 -1.71
C GLN A 213 25.26 31.26 -0.62
N ARG A 214 24.29 32.12 -0.92
CA ARG A 214 23.18 32.45 0.00
C ARG A 214 22.33 31.23 0.34
N ARG A 215 22.22 30.26 -0.58
CA ARG A 215 21.38 29.04 -0.46
C ARG A 215 22.18 27.75 -0.26
N ARG A 216 23.49 27.87 -0.06
CA ARG A 216 24.46 26.76 0.00
C ARG A 216 24.06 25.67 1.00
N ALA A 217 23.58 26.06 2.17
CA ALA A 217 23.15 25.12 3.21
C ALA A 217 22.02 24.16 2.78
N THR A 218 21.20 24.57 1.81
CA THR A 218 20.12 23.74 1.26
C THR A 218 20.60 22.94 0.05
N ILE A 219 21.40 23.55 -0.83
CA ILE A 219 21.89 22.91 -2.04
C ILE A 219 22.94 21.82 -1.72
N ASP A 220 23.79 22.03 -0.71
CA ASP A 220 24.78 21.04 -0.24
C ASP A 220 24.13 19.79 0.38
N ARG A 221 22.82 19.80 0.68
CA ARG A 221 22.05 18.62 1.14
C ARG A 221 21.55 17.73 0.01
N LEU A 222 21.78 18.11 -1.24
CA LEU A 222 21.44 17.32 -2.43
C LEU A 222 21.96 15.86 -2.39
N PRO A 223 23.21 15.55 -1.98
CA PRO A 223 23.65 14.16 -1.82
C PRO A 223 22.83 13.37 -0.80
N ASP A 224 22.45 13.96 0.33
CA ASP A 224 21.62 13.30 1.34
C ASP A 224 20.25 12.93 0.77
N ILE A 225 19.63 13.86 0.04
CA ILE A 225 18.34 13.65 -0.63
C ILE A 225 18.43 12.53 -1.68
N ILE A 226 19.54 12.47 -2.44
CA ILE A 226 19.81 11.36 -3.37
C ILE A 226 19.87 10.03 -2.63
N THR A 227 20.56 9.95 -1.48
CA THR A 227 20.63 8.70 -0.71
C THR A 227 19.27 8.29 -0.15
N GLU A 228 18.44 9.24 0.29
CA GLU A 228 17.09 8.96 0.76
C GLU A 228 16.18 8.46 -0.37
N LEU A 229 16.26 9.05 -1.55
CA LEU A 229 15.56 8.59 -2.77
C LEU A 229 16.01 7.17 -3.17
N GLN A 230 17.31 6.88 -3.14
CA GLN A 230 17.83 5.53 -3.41
C GLN A 230 17.37 4.51 -2.36
N ARG A 231 17.36 4.88 -1.07
CA ARG A 231 16.81 4.02 -0.01
C ARG A 231 15.32 3.79 -0.20
N TYR A 232 14.58 4.79 -0.68
CA TYR A 232 13.16 4.65 -0.97
C TYR A 232 12.92 3.74 -2.19
N ARG A 233 13.69 3.91 -3.27
CA ARG A 233 13.68 3.01 -4.43
C ARG A 233 13.90 1.55 -4.03
N ARG A 234 14.93 1.28 -3.20
CA ARG A 234 15.23 -0.07 -2.69
C ARG A 234 14.15 -0.68 -1.80
N ARG A 235 13.22 0.12 -1.27
CA ARG A 235 12.08 -0.37 -0.48
C ARG A 235 10.85 -0.64 -1.35
N LEU A 236 10.81 -0.09 -2.56
CA LEU A 236 9.74 -0.26 -3.53
C LEU A 236 9.99 -1.45 -4.46
N ASN A 237 11.26 -1.73 -4.78
CA ASN A 237 11.71 -2.98 -5.37
C ASN A 237 11.69 -4.11 -4.34
#